data_AF-A0A938CQA5-F1
#
_entry.id   AF-A0A938CQA5-F1
#
_cell.length_a   1.000
_cell.length_b   1.000
_cell.length_c   1.000
_cell.angle_alpha   90.00
_cell.angle_beta   90.00
_cell.angle_gamma   90.00
#
_symmetry.space_group_name_H-M   'P 1'
#
loop_
_entity.id
_entity.type
_entity.pdbx_description
1 polymer ?
#
loop_
_entity_poly.entity_id
_entity_poly.type
_entity_poly.pdbx_seq_one_letter_code
_entity_poly.pdbx_strand_id
1 'polypeptide(L)'
;MTEKPSPPTDTRGASEDAIQVHYDVGNAFYKLWLDETLTYSAALWDGPDDARDLGAAQRLKIAWHMASAEIAKASSVLDIGCGWGATLKACAALPNVTRAV
;
A
#
# COMPACT_ATOMS: atom_id res chain seq x y z
N MET A 1 -17.43 -36.99 -20.28
CA MET A 1 -17.35 -35.70 -19.56
C MET A 1 -16.19 -34.94 -20.17
N THR A 2 -16.46 -34.02 -21.08
CA THR A 2 -15.43 -33.14 -21.65
C THR A 2 -15.18 -32.01 -20.66
N GLU A 3 -14.00 -31.97 -20.05
CA GLU A 3 -13.53 -30.79 -19.31
C GLU A 3 -13.52 -29.60 -20.26
N LYS A 4 -14.19 -28.54 -19.85
CA LYS A 4 -14.17 -27.26 -20.56
C LYS A 4 -12.83 -26.60 -20.21
N PRO A 5 -12.03 -26.13 -21.18
CA PRO A 5 -10.76 -25.49 -20.88
C PRO A 5 -11.00 -24.28 -19.98
N SER A 6 -10.19 -24.14 -18.93
CA SER A 6 -10.20 -22.96 -18.06
C SER A 6 -9.98 -21.72 -18.92
N PRO A 7 -10.74 -20.63 -18.69
CA PRO A 7 -10.54 -19.40 -19.41
C PRO A 7 -9.09 -18.92 -19.22
N PRO A 8 -8.51 -18.24 -20.23
CA PRO A 8 -7.14 -17.74 -20.13
C PRO A 8 -7.00 -16.87 -18.89
N THR A 9 -5.98 -17.16 -18.08
CA THR A 9 -5.66 -16.36 -16.90
C THR A 9 -5.27 -14.96 -17.36
N ASP A 10 -6.11 -13.98 -17.04
CA ASP A 10 -5.79 -12.58 -17.28
C ASP A 10 -4.65 -12.16 -16.35
N THR A 11 -3.47 -11.88 -16.91
CA THR A 11 -2.28 -11.47 -16.15
C THR A 11 -2.26 -9.97 -15.85
N ARG A 12 -3.29 -9.21 -16.26
CA ARG A 12 -3.39 -7.75 -16.04
C ARG A 12 -3.71 -7.35 -14.60
N GLY A 13 -3.82 -8.31 -13.67
CA GLY A 13 -4.13 -8.09 -12.26
C GLY A 13 -5.62 -8.27 -11.95
N ALA A 14 -6.04 -7.81 -10.76
CA ALA A 14 -7.43 -7.87 -10.35
C ALA A 14 -8.31 -6.99 -11.25
N SER A 15 -9.51 -7.47 -11.61
CA SER A 15 -10.51 -6.65 -12.30
C SER A 15 -11.06 -5.56 -11.39
N GLU A 16 -11.65 -4.52 -11.97
CA GLU A 16 -12.33 -3.45 -11.22
C GLU A 16 -13.38 -4.02 -10.25
N ASP A 17 -14.24 -4.92 -10.73
CA ASP A 17 -15.26 -5.59 -9.89
C ASP A 17 -14.62 -6.35 -8.70
N ALA A 18 -13.49 -7.04 -8.94
CA ALA A 18 -12.80 -7.78 -7.89
C ALA A 18 -12.16 -6.84 -6.85
N ILE A 19 -11.67 -5.68 -7.29
CA ILE A 19 -11.13 -4.62 -6.41
C ILE A 19 -12.27 -4.03 -5.58
N GLN A 20 -13.39 -3.66 -6.19
CA GLN A 20 -14.54 -3.09 -5.47
C GLN A 20 -15.07 -4.05 -4.40
N VAL A 21 -15.27 -5.32 -4.74
CA VAL A 21 -15.73 -6.33 -3.78
C VAL A 21 -14.78 -6.45 -2.58
N HIS A 22 -13.47 -6.37 -2.80
CA HIS A 22 -12.52 -6.50 -1.71
C HIS A 22 -12.37 -5.24 -0.88
N TYR A 23 -12.35 -4.03 -1.46
CA TYR A 23 -11.97 -2.78 -0.76
C TYR A 23 -13.16 -1.86 -0.40
N ASP A 24 -14.33 -2.01 -1.02
CA ASP A 24 -15.52 -1.16 -0.76
C ASP A 24 -16.41 -1.66 0.41
N VAL A 25 -15.90 -2.58 1.24
CA VAL A 25 -16.57 -3.01 2.49
C VAL A 25 -16.76 -1.82 3.46
N GLY A 26 -15.95 -0.77 3.31
CA GLY A 26 -16.09 0.53 3.97
C GLY A 26 -15.03 0.81 5.03
N ASN A 27 -14.61 2.07 5.14
CA ASN A 27 -13.50 2.49 6.02
C ASN A 27 -13.69 2.15 7.50
N ALA A 28 -14.94 2.11 7.98
CA ALA A 28 -15.24 1.76 9.37
C ALA A 28 -14.83 0.32 9.70
N PHE A 29 -14.96 -0.60 8.73
CA PHE A 29 -14.58 -2.00 8.90
C PHE A 29 -13.06 -2.15 9.00
N TYR A 30 -12.30 -1.51 8.10
CA TYR A 30 -10.83 -1.59 8.10
C TYR A 30 -10.19 -0.97 9.33
N LYS A 31 -10.77 0.12 9.86
CA LYS A 31 -10.31 0.76 11.09
C LYS A 31 -10.36 -0.15 12.32
N LEU A 32 -11.07 -1.27 12.28
CA LEU A 32 -11.14 -2.21 13.40
C LEU A 32 -9.84 -3.00 13.58
N TRP A 33 -9.03 -3.16 12.53
CA TRP A 33 -7.89 -4.08 12.55
C TRP A 33 -6.64 -3.60 11.82
N LEU A 34 -6.73 -2.56 10.97
CA LEU A 34 -5.55 -1.86 10.46
C LEU A 34 -4.99 -0.88 11.49
N ASP A 35 -3.75 -0.46 11.28
CA ASP A 35 -3.14 0.65 12.02
C ASP A 35 -3.79 1.99 11.66
N GLU A 36 -3.42 3.06 12.36
CA GLU A 36 -3.98 4.41 12.19
C GLU A 36 -3.77 5.01 10.79
N THR A 37 -2.79 4.51 10.04
CA THR A 37 -2.52 4.96 8.66
C THR A 37 -3.37 4.24 7.62
N LEU A 38 -4.12 3.20 8.01
CA LEU A 38 -4.82 2.29 7.11
C LEU A 38 -3.89 1.69 6.03
N THR A 39 -2.64 1.41 6.39
CA THR A 39 -1.71 0.77 5.45
C THR A 39 -2.06 -0.70 5.30
N TYR A 40 -2.59 -1.07 4.14
CA TYR A 40 -3.01 -2.44 3.87
C TYR A 40 -2.02 -3.19 2.97
N SER A 41 -0.84 -3.45 3.53
CA SER A 41 0.23 -4.25 2.92
C SER A 41 1.12 -4.83 4.03
N ALA A 42 2.06 -5.70 3.68
CA ALA A 42 3.06 -6.19 4.64
C ALA A 42 3.84 -5.02 5.29
N ALA A 43 4.04 -5.11 6.60
CA ALA A 43 4.88 -4.20 7.37
C ALA A 43 6.35 -4.68 7.37
N LEU A 44 7.27 -3.78 7.70
CA LEU A 44 8.70 -4.08 7.85
C LEU A 44 9.06 -3.97 9.33
N TRP A 45 9.71 -5.00 9.88
CA TRP A 45 10.01 -5.11 11.31
C TRP A 45 11.53 -5.11 11.53
N ASP A 46 12.02 -4.39 12.54
CA ASP A 46 13.45 -4.31 12.87
C ASP A 46 13.71 -4.83 14.29
N GLY A 47 13.90 -6.15 14.40
CA GLY A 47 14.29 -6.81 15.66
C GLY A 47 13.13 -7.38 16.49
N PRO A 48 13.45 -8.11 17.57
CA PRO A 48 12.50 -8.93 18.32
C PRO A 48 11.52 -8.13 19.21
N ASP A 49 11.89 -6.91 19.63
CA ASP A 49 11.04 -6.05 20.49
C ASP A 49 10.08 -5.14 19.69
N ASP A 50 10.39 -4.89 18.43
CA ASP A 50 9.57 -4.09 17.48
C ASP A 50 8.30 -4.82 17.05
N ALA A 51 8.20 -6.13 17.29
CA ALA A 51 7.07 -6.99 16.92
C ALA A 51 5.71 -6.62 17.55
N ARG A 52 5.63 -5.53 18.33
CA ARG A 52 4.44 -5.12 19.08
C ARG A 52 3.76 -3.84 18.60
N ASP A 53 4.35 -3.07 17.70
CA ASP A 53 3.73 -1.87 17.13
C ASP A 53 3.64 -1.95 15.60
N LEU A 54 2.44 -2.30 15.11
CA LEU A 54 2.15 -2.37 13.69
C LEU A 54 2.32 -1.01 13.00
N GLY A 55 1.90 0.08 13.63
CA GLY A 55 2.01 1.43 13.06
C GLY A 55 3.46 1.83 12.87
N ALA A 56 4.34 1.50 13.84
CA ALA A 56 5.78 1.71 13.71
C ALA A 56 6.37 0.90 12.54
N ALA A 57 6.02 -0.39 12.45
CA ALA A 57 6.47 -1.26 11.38
C ALA A 57 6.00 -0.80 9.97
N GLN A 58 4.78 -0.25 9.87
CA GLN A 58 4.29 0.32 8.62
C GLN A 58 5.04 1.61 8.23
N ARG A 59 5.32 2.49 9.20
CA ARG A 59 6.14 3.70 8.96
C ARG A 59 7.56 3.34 8.52
N LEU A 60 8.17 2.34 9.15
CA LEU A 60 9.50 1.84 8.78
C LEU A 60 9.49 1.32 7.34
N LYS A 61 8.47 0.52 6.96
CA LYS A 61 8.29 0.03 5.59
C LYS A 61 8.20 1.17 4.57
N ILE A 62 7.40 2.20 4.86
CA ILE A 62 7.22 3.36 3.97
C ILE A 62 8.55 4.10 3.82
N ALA A 63 9.26 4.38 4.92
CA ALA A 63 10.56 5.04 4.89
C ALA A 63 11.60 4.24 4.09
N TRP A 64 11.60 2.91 4.24
CA TRP A 64 12.46 2.01 3.48
C TRP A 64 12.20 2.12 1.97
N HIS A 65 10.95 2.04 1.52
CA HIS A 65 10.62 2.21 0.09
C HIS A 65 10.99 3.61 -0.44
N MET A 66 10.73 4.66 0.33
CA MET A 66 11.09 6.02 -0.07
C MET A 66 12.60 6.20 -0.24
N ALA A 67 13.39 5.57 0.63
CA ALA A 67 14.85 5.55 0.50
C ALA A 67 15.28 4.74 -0.73
N SER A 68 14.72 3.54 -0.94
CA SER A 68 15.04 2.69 -2.09
C SER A 68 14.70 3.33 -3.43
N ALA A 69 13.63 4.13 -3.49
CA ALA A 69 13.21 4.86 -4.69
C ALA A 69 13.86 6.26 -4.81
N GLU A 70 14.79 6.61 -3.92
CA GLU A 70 15.50 7.90 -3.91
C GLU A 70 14.58 9.12 -3.93
N ILE A 71 13.43 9.06 -3.24
CA ILE A 71 12.39 10.09 -3.29
C ILE A 71 12.90 11.47 -2.84
N ALA A 72 13.94 11.52 -1.99
CA ALA A 72 14.60 12.77 -1.59
C ALA A 72 15.23 13.55 -2.76
N LYS A 73 15.44 12.91 -3.92
CA LYS A 73 15.94 13.54 -5.16
C LYS A 73 14.85 13.74 -6.23
N ALA A 74 13.64 13.27 -5.98
CA ALA A 74 12.52 13.36 -6.91
C ALA A 74 11.69 14.63 -6.67
N SER A 75 11.21 15.27 -7.74
CA SER A 75 10.25 16.38 -7.63
C SER A 75 8.79 15.90 -7.72
N SER A 76 8.55 14.73 -8.30
CA SER A 76 7.22 14.14 -8.44
C SER A 76 7.21 12.65 -8.14
N VAL A 77 6.13 12.17 -7.53
CA VAL A 77 5.91 10.76 -7.18
C VAL A 77 4.59 10.27 -7.76
N LEU A 78 4.58 9.01 -8.21
CA LEU A 78 3.39 8.24 -8.58
C LEU A 78 3.28 6.99 -7.69
N ASP A 79 2.16 6.83 -7.00
CA ASP A 79 1.84 5.64 -6.19
C ASP A 79 0.69 4.84 -6.82
N ILE A 80 1.02 3.72 -7.46
CA ILE A 80 0.05 2.87 -8.18
C ILE A 80 -0.62 1.93 -7.17
N GLY A 81 -1.92 2.13 -6.94
CA GLY A 81 -2.65 1.39 -5.92
C GLY A 81 -2.40 1.96 -4.52
N CYS A 82 -2.52 3.28 -4.39
CA CYS A 82 -2.14 4.04 -3.19
C CYS A 82 -2.97 3.75 -1.93
N GLY A 83 -4.03 2.93 -2.02
CA GLY A 83 -4.91 2.58 -0.92
C GLY A 83 -5.48 3.83 -0.24
N TRP A 84 -5.29 3.94 1.08
CA TRP A 84 -5.68 5.12 1.86
C TRP A 84 -4.65 6.26 1.85
N GLY A 85 -3.60 6.16 1.02
CA GLY A 85 -2.67 7.25 0.76
C GLY A 85 -1.57 7.45 1.80
N ALA A 86 -1.29 6.46 2.65
CA ALA A 86 -0.25 6.58 3.68
C ALA A 86 1.14 6.89 3.09
N THR A 87 1.54 6.18 2.03
CA THR A 87 2.80 6.42 1.30
C THR A 87 2.80 7.78 0.63
N LEU A 88 1.73 8.14 -0.09
CA LEU A 88 1.58 9.45 -0.72
C LEU A 88 1.72 10.60 0.29
N LYS A 89 1.08 10.48 1.45
CA LYS A 89 1.16 11.47 2.52
C LYS A 89 2.59 11.62 3.05
N ALA A 90 3.33 10.51 3.18
CA ALA A 90 4.72 10.53 3.60
C ALA A 90 5.63 11.20 2.54
N CYS A 91 5.45 10.87 1.26
CA CYS A 91 6.19 11.49 0.15
C CYS A 91 5.90 12.99 0.04
N ALA A 92 4.63 13.40 0.12
CA ALA A 92 4.21 14.80 0.02
C ALA A 92 4.69 15.68 1.19
N ALA A 93 5.12 15.07 2.30
CA ALA A 93 5.70 15.79 3.43
C ALA A 93 7.16 16.21 3.18
N LEU A 94 7.82 15.68 2.14
CA LEU A 94 9.18 16.06 1.79
C LEU A 94 9.19 17.40 1.03
N PRO A 95 10.08 18.35 1.39
CA PRO A 95 10.08 19.69 0.81
C PRO A 95 10.44 19.72 -0.68
N ASN A 96 11.14 18.69 -1.18
CA ASN A 96 11.50 18.58 -2.60
C ASN A 96 10.36 18.04 -3.47
N VAL A 97 9.34 17.39 -2.89
CA VAL A 97 8.23 16.78 -3.63
C VAL A 97 7.15 17.82 -3.86
N THR A 98 6.99 18.27 -5.11
CA THR A 98 5.98 19.27 -5.49
C THR A 98 4.70 18.63 -6.03
N ARG A 99 4.73 17.33 -6.33
CA ARG A 99 3.56 16.56 -6.79
C ARG A 99 3.64 15.11 -6.33
N ALA A 100 2.63 14.63 -5.62
CA ALA A 100 2.46 13.21 -5.29
C ALA A 100 1.05 12.78 -5.72
N VAL A 101 0.94 11.77 -6.58
CA VAL A 101 -0.33 11.28 -7.13
C VAL A 101 -0.42 9.77 -7.12
#